data_AF-A0A402AJT1-F1
#
_entry.id   AF-A0A402AJT1-F1
#
_cell.length_a   1.000
_cell.length_b   1.000
_cell.length_c   1.000
_cell.angle_alpha   90.00
_cell.angle_beta   90.00
_cell.angle_gamma   90.00
#
_symmetry.space_group_name_H-M   'P 1'
#
loop_
_entity.id
_entity.type
_entity.pdbx_description
1 polymer ?
#
loop_
_entity_poly.entity_id
_entity_poly.type
_entity_poly.pdbx_seq_one_letter_code
_entity_poly.pdbx_strand_id
1 'polypeptide(L)'
;MSTHEDGIHSLREVKMRGHSPWPDTVDSKAFLGSTTLVGSAAVLQRIQVWNDMDDNRALVEIDEHEHSACAVPILRGSLLAGVLIASSTQPDFFKDPTACQAVTEYALLMGVALCDREFHPSALLHLRPMPPLHWQREEINRTYLNRIIAYAHKHSTSRRDAEFWIQHEMELEFEDEAHRILEQQKFVHEISNPSNRSRFFG
;
A
#
# COMPACT_ATOMS: atom_id res chain seq x y z
N MET A 1 4.65 -7.19 -13.94
CA MET A 1 5.49 -8.40 -13.86
C MET A 1 5.60 -8.74 -12.39
N SER A 2 5.37 -10.00 -11.99
CA SER A 2 5.64 -10.43 -10.63
C SER A 2 7.12 -10.22 -10.36
N THR A 3 7.43 -9.35 -9.40
CA THR A 3 8.81 -9.04 -9.00
C THR A 3 9.46 -10.20 -8.28
N HIS A 4 8.66 -11.14 -7.76
CA HIS A 4 9.11 -12.29 -6.97
C HIS A 4 8.71 -13.61 -7.62
N GLU A 5 9.44 -14.68 -7.27
CA GLU A 5 9.19 -16.04 -7.77
C GLU A 5 7.83 -16.59 -7.32
N ASP A 6 7.34 -16.17 -6.15
CA ASP A 6 6.09 -16.63 -5.55
C ASP A 6 4.91 -15.68 -5.78
N GLY A 7 5.12 -14.44 -6.24
CA GLY A 7 4.01 -13.57 -6.65
C GLY A 7 4.25 -12.08 -6.56
N ILE A 8 3.17 -11.35 -6.24
CA ILE A 8 3.13 -9.90 -6.06
C ILE A 8 3.13 -9.61 -4.56
N HIS A 9 4.16 -8.94 -4.06
CA HIS A 9 4.34 -8.65 -2.63
C HIS A 9 3.76 -7.30 -2.21
N SER A 10 3.64 -6.36 -3.13
CA SER A 10 2.96 -5.09 -2.87
C SER A 10 2.21 -4.57 -4.09
N LEU A 11 1.20 -3.74 -3.81
CA LEU A 11 0.64 -2.86 -4.82
C LEU A 11 1.47 -1.57 -4.83
N ARG A 12 1.63 -0.96 -6.00
CA ARG A 12 2.32 0.32 -6.10
C ARG A 12 1.31 1.43 -6.24
N GLU A 13 1.48 2.47 -5.45
CA GLU A 13 0.87 3.75 -5.74
C GLU A 13 1.52 4.30 -7.02
N VAL A 14 0.69 4.66 -8.01
CA VAL A 14 1.17 5.11 -9.32
C VAL A 14 0.74 6.53 -9.66
N LYS A 15 -0.41 6.97 -9.14
CA LYS A 15 -0.96 8.31 -9.35
C LYS A 15 -1.80 8.69 -8.15
N MET A 16 -1.56 9.88 -7.64
CA MET A 16 -2.42 10.53 -6.65
C MET A 16 -2.85 11.89 -7.18
N ARG A 17 -4.14 12.20 -7.02
CA ARG A 17 -4.67 13.54 -7.27
C ARG A 17 -5.34 14.03 -5.99
N GLY A 18 -4.69 15.00 -5.36
CA GLY A 18 -5.17 15.64 -4.15
C GLY A 18 -5.87 16.96 -4.43
N HIS A 19 -6.57 17.43 -3.40
CA HIS A 19 -6.78 18.86 -3.18
C HIS A 19 -6.22 19.17 -1.78
N SER A 20 -5.87 20.43 -1.53
CA SER A 20 -5.34 20.88 -0.22
C SER A 20 -6.11 20.23 0.96
N PRO A 21 -5.40 19.61 1.93
CA PRO A 21 -3.96 19.71 2.19
C PRO A 21 -3.06 18.78 1.37
N TRP A 22 -3.63 17.83 0.61
CA TRP A 22 -2.82 16.95 -0.24
C TRP A 22 -2.24 17.72 -1.44
N PRO A 23 -1.06 17.32 -1.93
CA PRO A 23 -0.49 17.93 -3.12
C PRO A 23 -1.34 17.64 -4.37
N ASP A 24 -1.45 18.62 -5.27
CA ASP A 24 -2.35 18.57 -6.44
C ASP A 24 -2.10 17.37 -7.35
N THR A 25 -0.83 17.06 -7.60
CA THR A 25 -0.39 15.88 -8.34
C THR A 25 0.91 15.36 -7.76
N VAL A 26 0.94 14.09 -7.35
CA VAL A 26 2.18 13.42 -6.95
C VAL A 26 2.27 12.12 -7.71
N ASP A 27 3.41 11.90 -8.38
CA ASP A 27 3.90 10.54 -8.64
C ASP A 27 4.35 9.98 -7.28
N SER A 28 3.39 9.63 -6.44
CA SER A 28 3.66 9.04 -5.14
C SER A 28 3.98 7.57 -5.37
N LYS A 29 5.09 7.09 -4.80
CA LYS A 29 5.66 5.77 -5.08
C LYS A 29 5.63 4.87 -3.84
N ALA A 30 4.53 4.88 -3.09
CA ALA A 30 4.40 4.00 -1.93
C ALA A 30 4.20 2.52 -2.33
N PHE A 31 4.69 1.63 -1.48
CA PHE A 31 4.49 0.19 -1.56
C PHE A 31 3.39 -0.19 -0.57
N LEU A 32 2.23 -0.56 -1.10
CA LEU A 32 1.03 -0.84 -0.36
C LEU A 32 0.94 -2.34 -0.09
N GLY A 33 1.24 -2.70 1.15
CA GLY A 33 1.25 -4.08 1.63
C GLY A 33 -0.10 -4.58 2.12
N SER A 34 -0.10 -5.77 2.75
CA SER A 34 -1.28 -6.43 3.30
C SER A 34 -1.93 -5.70 4.48
N THR A 35 -1.23 -4.74 5.08
CA THR A 35 -1.69 -3.89 6.20
C THR A 35 -2.36 -2.60 5.74
N THR A 36 -2.54 -2.38 4.44
CA THR A 36 -3.20 -1.18 3.90
C THR A 36 -4.66 -1.46 3.53
N LEU A 37 -5.51 -0.42 3.47
CA LEU A 37 -6.91 -0.56 3.05
C LEU A 37 -7.00 -1.12 1.63
N VAL A 38 -6.09 -0.64 0.77
CA VAL A 38 -5.91 -1.08 -0.61
C VAL A 38 -5.52 -2.55 -0.67
N GLY A 39 -4.56 -2.99 0.16
CA GLY A 39 -4.17 -4.39 0.25
C GLY A 39 -5.33 -5.29 0.67
N SER A 40 -6.11 -4.88 1.68
CA SER A 40 -7.31 -5.59 2.11
C SER A 40 -8.35 -5.71 0.99
N ALA A 41 -8.64 -4.60 0.28
CA ALA A 41 -9.58 -4.59 -0.84
C ALA A 41 -9.14 -5.49 -2.00
N ALA A 42 -7.84 -5.52 -2.29
CA ALA A 42 -7.25 -6.38 -3.32
C ALA A 42 -7.38 -7.87 -2.98
N VAL A 43 -6.99 -8.27 -1.77
CA VAL A 43 -7.02 -9.67 -1.31
C VAL A 43 -8.46 -10.18 -1.21
N LEU A 44 -9.35 -9.38 -0.65
CA LEU A 44 -10.75 -9.77 -0.45
C LEU A 44 -11.61 -9.60 -1.71
N GLN A 45 -11.06 -8.96 -2.75
CA GLN A 45 -11.75 -8.63 -4.00
C GLN A 45 -13.12 -7.97 -3.76
N ARG A 46 -13.21 -7.10 -2.75
CA ARG A 46 -14.42 -6.38 -2.37
C ARG A 46 -14.11 -4.97 -1.88
N ILE A 47 -15.09 -4.08 -1.97
CA ILE A 47 -15.00 -2.74 -1.41
C ILE A 47 -14.63 -2.79 0.07
N GLN A 48 -13.68 -1.95 0.48
CA GLN A 48 -13.33 -1.73 1.88
C GLN A 48 -13.51 -0.25 2.21
N VAL A 49 -14.13 0.03 3.35
CA VAL A 49 -14.35 1.39 3.85
C VAL A 49 -13.68 1.49 5.21
N TRP A 50 -12.98 2.58 5.44
CA TRP A 50 -12.31 2.89 6.69
C TRP A 50 -12.70 4.28 7.19
N ASN A 51 -12.68 4.42 8.52
CA ASN A 51 -13.06 5.64 9.22
C ASN A 51 -12.32 5.77 10.55
N ASP A 52 -11.83 6.97 10.85
CA ASP A 52 -11.11 7.30 12.09
C ASP A 52 -11.99 7.18 13.36
N MET A 53 -13.30 7.32 13.20
CA MET A 53 -14.27 7.27 14.30
C MET A 53 -14.71 5.84 14.65
N ASP A 54 -14.34 4.83 13.87
CA ASP A 54 -14.74 3.45 14.14
C ASP A 54 -13.86 2.84 15.25
N ASP A 55 -14.48 2.11 16.18
CA ASP A 55 -13.79 1.48 17.34
C ASP A 55 -12.73 0.43 16.95
N ASN A 56 -12.69 0.01 15.68
CA ASN A 56 -11.70 -0.93 15.11
C ASN A 56 -10.41 -0.23 14.66
N ARG A 57 -9.89 0.66 15.51
CA ARG A 57 -8.81 1.64 15.24
C ARG A 57 -7.43 1.13 14.74
N ALA A 58 -7.19 -0.15 14.50
CA ALA A 58 -5.83 -0.68 14.72
C ALA A 58 -5.11 -1.43 13.59
N LEU A 59 -5.59 -1.54 12.35
CA LEU A 59 -4.91 -2.45 11.40
C LEU A 59 -4.66 -1.91 10.00
N VAL A 60 -5.03 -0.68 9.72
CA VAL A 60 -4.84 -0.06 8.41
C VAL A 60 -3.77 1.00 8.55
N GLU A 61 -2.71 0.89 7.75
CA GLU A 61 -1.77 1.98 7.56
C GLU A 61 -2.46 3.10 6.77
N ILE A 62 -2.48 4.31 7.33
CA ILE A 62 -3.29 5.45 6.89
C ILE A 62 -2.37 6.62 6.52
N ASP A 63 -2.79 7.41 5.53
CA ASP A 63 -2.15 8.67 5.15
C ASP A 63 -2.36 9.77 6.22
N GLU A 64 -1.41 10.69 6.37
CA GLU A 64 -1.43 11.72 7.43
C GLU A 64 -2.68 12.62 7.47
N HIS A 65 -3.38 12.79 6.35
CA HIS A 65 -4.58 13.63 6.25
C HIS A 65 -5.87 12.83 6.06
N GLU A 66 -5.79 11.51 6.00
CA GLU A 66 -6.93 10.64 5.74
C GLU A 66 -7.70 10.37 7.04
N HIS A 67 -8.96 10.83 7.10
CA HIS A 67 -9.89 10.57 8.21
C HIS A 67 -11.03 9.61 7.82
N SER A 68 -11.26 9.41 6.52
CA SER A 68 -12.03 8.28 6.01
C SER A 68 -11.59 7.93 4.60
N ALA A 69 -11.78 6.68 4.20
CA ALA A 69 -11.42 6.20 2.87
C ALA A 69 -12.32 5.09 2.36
N CYS A 70 -12.41 4.99 1.04
CA CYS A 70 -13.10 3.92 0.32
C CYS A 70 -12.16 3.34 -0.75
N ALA A 71 -11.82 2.07 -0.61
CA ALA A 71 -10.99 1.31 -1.55
C ALA A 71 -11.84 0.30 -2.33
N VAL A 72 -11.84 0.39 -3.66
CA VAL A 72 -12.58 -0.48 -4.56
C VAL A 72 -11.62 -1.20 -5.52
N PRO A 73 -11.62 -2.54 -5.56
CA PRO A 73 -10.79 -3.27 -6.50
C PRO A 73 -11.27 -3.11 -7.94
N ILE A 74 -10.33 -2.97 -8.87
CA ILE A 74 -10.59 -2.89 -10.30
C ILE A 74 -10.55 -4.32 -10.85
N LEU A 75 -11.74 -4.91 -11.04
CA LEU A 75 -11.91 -6.32 -11.35
C LEU A 75 -12.40 -6.57 -12.78
N ARG A 76 -12.01 -7.72 -13.33
CA ARG A 76 -12.61 -8.31 -14.52
C ARG A 76 -12.75 -9.82 -14.30
N GLY A 77 -13.95 -10.25 -13.95
CA GLY A 77 -14.16 -11.61 -13.42
C GLY A 77 -13.35 -11.81 -12.14
N SER A 78 -12.52 -12.86 -12.10
CA SER A 78 -11.61 -13.14 -10.97
C SER A 78 -10.25 -12.42 -11.06
N LEU A 79 -10.01 -11.65 -12.12
CA LEU A 79 -8.74 -10.96 -12.33
C LEU A 79 -8.77 -9.56 -11.72
N LEU A 80 -7.66 -9.16 -11.09
CA LEU A 80 -7.45 -7.87 -10.47
C LEU A 80 -6.42 -7.06 -11.28
N ALA A 81 -6.74 -5.82 -11.62
CA ALA A 81 -5.76 -4.89 -12.20
C ALA A 81 -5.13 -3.93 -11.18
N GLY A 82 -5.79 -3.73 -10.05
CA GLY A 82 -5.36 -2.83 -8.98
C GLY A 82 -6.53 -2.44 -8.12
N VAL A 83 -6.38 -1.36 -7.36
CA VAL A 83 -7.42 -0.84 -6.47
C VAL A 83 -7.48 0.68 -6.64
N LEU A 84 -8.69 1.21 -6.78
CA LEU A 84 -8.96 2.63 -6.63
C LEU A 84 -9.20 2.93 -5.15
N ILE A 85 -8.46 3.86 -4.59
CA ILE A 85 -8.78 4.43 -3.27
C ILE A 85 -9.20 5.90 -3.44
N ALA A 86 -10.24 6.27 -2.71
CA ALA A 86 -10.64 7.65 -2.49
C ALA A 86 -10.53 7.97 -1.01
N SER A 87 -9.81 9.04 -0.69
CA SER A 87 -9.51 9.47 0.68
C SER A 87 -10.18 10.81 0.98
N SER A 88 -10.57 11.03 2.22
CA SER A 88 -11.25 12.24 2.67
C SER A 88 -10.67 12.73 4.00
N THR A 89 -10.49 14.05 4.11
CA THR A 89 -10.14 14.73 5.37
C THR A 89 -11.31 14.81 6.33
N GLN A 90 -12.51 14.41 5.90
CA GLN A 90 -13.70 14.38 6.72
C GLN A 90 -13.94 12.95 7.22
N PRO A 91 -14.11 12.74 8.54
CA PRO A 91 -14.64 11.47 9.02
C PRO A 91 -16.04 11.25 8.45
N ASP A 92 -16.50 10.00 8.42
CA ASP A 92 -17.85 9.60 7.99
C ASP A 92 -18.23 9.91 6.54
N PHE A 93 -17.36 10.48 5.71
CA PHE A 93 -17.68 10.82 4.32
C PHE A 93 -18.17 9.61 3.52
N PHE A 94 -17.51 8.47 3.68
CA PHE A 94 -17.87 7.22 3.00
C PHE A 94 -18.91 6.37 3.74
N LYS A 95 -19.52 6.87 4.83
CA LYS A 95 -20.77 6.27 5.36
C LYS A 95 -21.96 6.54 4.45
N ASP A 96 -21.90 7.57 3.61
CA ASP A 96 -22.87 7.79 2.53
C ASP A 96 -22.70 6.72 1.44
N PRO A 97 -23.71 5.86 1.19
CA PRO A 97 -23.66 4.88 0.13
C PRO A 97 -23.47 5.50 -1.26
N THR A 98 -23.92 6.74 -1.46
CA THR A 98 -23.79 7.46 -2.73
C THR A 98 -22.33 7.77 -3.04
N ALA A 99 -21.56 8.19 -2.02
CA ALA A 99 -20.12 8.41 -2.14
C ALA A 99 -19.39 7.11 -2.50
N CYS A 100 -19.69 6.00 -1.81
CA CYS A 100 -19.12 4.69 -2.11
C CYS A 100 -19.49 4.19 -3.53
N GLN A 101 -20.73 4.43 -3.95
CA GLN A 101 -21.21 4.07 -5.28
C GLN A 101 -20.44 4.82 -6.36
N ALA A 102 -20.19 6.12 -6.18
CA ALA A 102 -19.40 6.91 -7.12
C ALA A 102 -17.97 6.34 -7.28
N VAL A 103 -17.29 5.98 -6.17
CA VAL A 103 -15.96 5.35 -6.24
C VAL A 103 -16.02 4.02 -7.00
N THR A 104 -17.09 3.24 -6.77
CA THR A 104 -17.30 1.96 -7.46
C THR A 104 -17.48 2.14 -8.96
N GLU A 105 -18.27 3.13 -9.38
CA GLU A 105 -18.48 3.45 -10.79
C GLU A 105 -17.19 3.94 -11.47
N TYR A 106 -16.38 4.74 -10.77
CA TYR A 106 -15.06 5.14 -11.28
C TYR A 106 -14.11 3.95 -11.44
N ALA A 107 -14.10 3.00 -10.49
CA ALA A 107 -13.30 1.78 -10.60
C ALA A 107 -13.73 0.92 -11.82
N LEU A 108 -15.03 0.81 -12.07
CA LEU A 108 -15.56 0.14 -13.26
C LEU A 108 -15.13 0.83 -14.56
N LEU A 109 -15.25 2.16 -14.63
CA LEU A 109 -14.82 2.95 -15.79
C LEU A 109 -13.33 2.78 -16.08
N MET A 110 -12.49 2.78 -15.04
CA MET A 110 -11.07 2.49 -15.20
C MET A 110 -10.83 1.07 -15.72
N GLY A 111 -11.58 0.07 -15.21
CA GLY A 111 -11.48 -1.31 -15.70
C GLY A 111 -11.75 -1.48 -17.20
N VAL A 112 -12.54 -0.58 -17.80
CA VAL A 112 -12.80 -0.54 -19.26
C VAL A 112 -11.61 0.08 -20.02
N ALA A 113 -10.90 1.02 -19.41
CA ALA A 113 -9.75 1.68 -20.04
C ALA A 113 -8.46 0.82 -20.01
N LEU A 114 -8.41 -0.17 -19.11
CA LEU A 114 -7.24 -1.04 -18.93
C LEU A 114 -7.23 -2.21 -19.93
N CYS A 115 -6.03 -2.53 -20.42
CA CYS A 115 -5.77 -3.65 -21.33
C CYS A 115 -5.72 -4.99 -20.57
N ASP A 116 -6.04 -6.10 -21.23
CA ASP A 116 -6.07 -7.44 -20.62
C ASP A 116 -4.79 -7.82 -19.87
N ARG A 117 -3.62 -7.39 -20.36
CA ARG A 117 -2.31 -7.65 -19.74
C ARG A 117 -2.12 -7.01 -18.36
N GLU A 118 -2.97 -6.06 -18.00
CA GLU A 118 -2.95 -5.36 -16.70
C GLU A 118 -3.75 -6.13 -15.65
N PHE A 119 -4.54 -7.13 -16.05
CA PHE A 119 -5.34 -7.95 -15.16
C PHE A 119 -4.61 -9.23 -14.77
N HIS A 120 -4.46 -9.46 -13.47
CA HIS A 120 -3.72 -10.57 -12.90
C HIS A 120 -4.64 -11.47 -12.04
N PRO A 121 -4.46 -12.79 -12.05
CA PRO A 121 -5.17 -13.67 -11.13
C PRO A 121 -4.90 -13.28 -9.68
N SER A 122 -5.95 -13.24 -8.84
CA SER A 122 -5.81 -12.94 -7.41
C SER A 122 -4.92 -13.95 -6.67
N ALA A 123 -4.79 -15.17 -7.19
CA ALA A 123 -3.87 -16.19 -6.67
C ALA A 123 -2.38 -15.78 -6.74
N LEU A 124 -2.01 -14.72 -7.48
CA LEU A 124 -0.66 -14.17 -7.51
C LEU A 124 -0.44 -13.10 -6.42
N LEU A 125 -1.47 -12.69 -5.68
CA LEU A 125 -1.36 -11.64 -4.66
C LEU A 125 -0.88 -12.25 -3.35
N HIS A 126 0.42 -12.16 -3.11
CA HIS A 126 1.07 -12.56 -1.86
C HIS A 126 1.51 -11.31 -1.10
N LEU A 127 0.57 -10.40 -0.84
CA LEU A 127 0.88 -9.10 -0.25
C LEU A 127 1.57 -9.25 1.11
N ARG A 128 2.74 -8.63 1.25
CA ARG A 128 3.55 -8.63 2.46
C ARG A 128 3.26 -7.39 3.29
N PRO A 129 3.49 -7.41 4.62
CA PRO A 129 3.52 -6.19 5.41
C PRO A 129 4.58 -5.23 4.87
N MET A 130 4.28 -3.94 4.89
CA MET A 130 5.23 -2.88 4.49
C MET A 130 5.41 -1.89 5.65
N PRO A 131 6.51 -1.12 5.69
CA PRO A 131 6.73 -0.11 6.70
C PRO A 131 5.67 1.01 6.64
N PRO A 132 5.55 1.85 7.67
CA PRO A 132 4.62 2.97 7.67
C PRO A 132 4.78 3.89 6.45
N LEU A 133 3.66 4.42 5.91
CA LEU A 133 3.63 5.18 4.65
C LEU A 133 4.47 6.45 4.71
N HIS A 134 4.43 7.17 5.84
CA HIS A 134 5.24 8.37 6.03
C HIS A 134 6.73 8.05 5.91
N TRP A 135 7.19 6.97 6.54
CA TRP A 135 8.57 6.53 6.50
C TRP A 135 8.98 6.08 5.10
N GLN A 136 8.14 5.28 4.42
CA GLN A 136 8.40 4.86 3.04
C GLN A 136 8.61 6.07 2.12
N ARG A 137 7.70 7.06 2.20
CA ARG A 137 7.75 8.25 1.35
C ARG A 137 8.97 9.12 1.64
N GLU A 138 9.35 9.27 2.91
CA GLU A 138 10.60 9.95 3.28
C GLU A 138 11.83 9.24 2.68
N GLU A 139 11.89 7.92 2.78
CA GLU A 139 13.00 7.11 2.27
C GLU A 139 13.11 7.20 0.73
N ILE A 140 11.97 7.07 0.05
CA ILE A 140 11.86 7.20 -1.40
C ILE A 140 12.29 8.59 -1.84
N ASN A 141 11.76 9.65 -1.22
CA ASN A 141 12.10 11.02 -1.56
C ASN A 141 13.60 11.30 -1.39
N ARG A 142 14.23 10.68 -0.39
CA ARG A 142 15.65 10.84 -0.11
C ARG A 142 16.56 10.14 -1.12
N THR A 143 16.22 8.92 -1.55
CA THR A 143 17.19 8.03 -2.22
C THR A 143 16.83 7.63 -3.64
N TYR A 144 15.55 7.63 -4.02
CA TYR A 144 15.05 6.95 -5.20
C TYR A 144 15.69 7.40 -6.52
N LEU A 145 15.67 8.72 -6.81
CA LEU A 145 16.22 9.25 -8.07
C LEU A 145 17.74 9.04 -8.17
N ASN A 146 18.45 9.24 -7.07
CA ASN A 146 19.90 9.08 -7.03
C ASN A 146 20.30 7.61 -7.25
N ARG A 147 19.55 6.66 -6.67
CA ARG A 147 19.75 5.22 -6.89
C ARG A 147 19.54 4.84 -8.36
N ILE A 148 18.49 5.35 -9.01
CA ILE A 148 18.25 5.10 -10.43
C ILE A 148 19.38 5.64 -11.30
N ILE A 149 19.81 6.89 -11.08
CA ILE A 149 20.90 7.50 -11.84
C ILE A 149 22.21 6.71 -11.65
N ALA A 150 22.54 6.36 -10.41
CA ALA A 150 23.74 5.59 -10.09
C ALA A 150 23.72 4.20 -10.74
N TYR A 151 22.58 3.49 -10.68
CA TYR A 151 22.42 2.18 -11.29
C TYR A 151 22.52 2.25 -12.82
N ALA A 152 21.81 3.19 -13.44
CA ALA A 152 21.84 3.39 -14.90
C ALA A 152 23.26 3.66 -15.40
N HIS A 153 24.00 4.53 -14.70
CA HIS A 153 25.38 4.86 -15.05
C HIS A 153 26.33 3.66 -14.85
N LYS A 154 26.23 2.96 -13.71
CA LYS A 154 27.10 1.82 -13.38
C LYS A 154 26.89 0.64 -14.34
N HIS A 155 25.66 0.39 -14.75
CA HIS A 155 25.29 -0.78 -15.57
C HIS A 155 25.06 -0.45 -17.05
N SER A 156 25.25 0.81 -17.46
CA SER A 156 25.02 1.27 -18.85
C SER A 156 23.64 0.86 -19.39
N THR A 157 22.62 0.90 -18.54
CA THR A 157 21.26 0.46 -18.87
C THR A 157 20.31 1.63 -19.06
N SER A 158 19.12 1.36 -19.61
CA SER A 158 18.10 2.39 -19.76
C SER A 158 17.59 2.86 -18.39
N ARG A 159 17.10 4.11 -18.32
CA ARG A 159 16.46 4.64 -17.11
C ARG A 159 15.30 3.76 -16.64
N ARG A 160 14.54 3.20 -17.60
CA ARG A 160 13.39 2.34 -17.31
C ARG A 160 13.81 1.04 -16.65
N ASP A 161 14.87 0.41 -17.15
CA ASP A 161 15.37 -0.84 -16.58
C ASP A 161 16.01 -0.58 -15.21
N ALA A 162 16.77 0.51 -15.07
CA ALA A 162 17.29 0.93 -13.77
C ALA A 162 16.16 1.20 -12.77
N GLU A 163 15.10 1.88 -13.18
CA GLU A 163 13.92 2.13 -12.34
C GLU A 163 13.26 0.83 -11.90
N PHE A 164 13.05 -0.12 -12.81
CA PHE A 164 12.50 -1.43 -12.48
C PHE A 164 13.35 -2.18 -11.45
N TRP A 165 14.68 -2.16 -11.59
CA TRP A 165 15.59 -2.81 -10.65
C TRP A 165 15.60 -2.16 -9.27
N ILE A 166 15.72 -0.83 -9.20
CA ILE A 166 15.67 -0.10 -7.93
C ILE A 166 14.32 -0.29 -7.23
N GLN A 167 13.24 -0.33 -8.01
CA GLN A 167 11.90 -0.61 -7.50
C GLN A 167 11.75 -2.00 -6.87
N HIS A 168 12.45 -3.00 -7.40
CA HIS A 168 12.46 -4.35 -6.82
C HIS A 168 13.36 -4.41 -5.57
N GLU A 169 14.53 -3.79 -5.63
CA GLU A 169 15.47 -3.71 -4.50
C GLU A 169 14.83 -3.00 -3.29
N MET A 170 14.16 -1.87 -3.50
CA MET A 170 13.45 -1.15 -2.43
C MET A 170 12.27 -1.93 -1.86
N GLU A 171 11.56 -2.71 -2.69
CA GLU A 171 10.48 -3.58 -2.20
C GLU A 171 11.01 -4.58 -1.17
N LEU A 172 12.14 -5.24 -1.48
CA LEU A 172 12.80 -6.18 -0.58
C LEU A 172 13.32 -5.51 0.71
N GLU A 173 13.94 -4.34 0.59
CA GLU A 173 14.39 -3.56 1.75
C GLU A 173 13.23 -3.19 2.68
N PHE A 174 12.08 -2.86 2.11
CA PHE A 174 10.88 -2.49 2.86
C PHE A 174 10.24 -3.70 3.53
N GLU A 175 10.23 -4.88 2.89
CA GLU A 175 9.82 -6.14 3.52
C GLU A 175 10.69 -6.45 4.75
N ASP A 176 12.01 -6.37 4.59
CA ASP A 176 12.97 -6.61 5.68
C ASP A 176 12.77 -5.62 6.84
N GLU A 177 12.55 -4.34 6.54
CA GLU A 177 12.33 -3.32 7.58
C GLU A 177 10.98 -3.51 8.29
N ALA A 178 9.92 -3.86 7.56
CA ALA A 178 8.63 -4.20 8.15
C ALA A 178 8.75 -5.37 9.13
N HIS A 179 9.52 -6.40 8.78
CA HIS A 179 9.81 -7.51 9.68
C HIS A 179 10.50 -7.06 10.96
N ARG A 180 11.52 -6.19 10.87
CA ARG A 180 12.21 -5.65 12.05
C ARG A 180 11.29 -4.82 12.95
N ILE A 181 10.45 -3.97 12.37
CA ILE A 181 9.48 -3.15 13.14
C ILE A 181 8.51 -4.05 13.91
N LEU A 182 8.00 -5.10 13.27
CA LEU A 182 7.09 -6.06 13.91
C LEU A 182 7.76 -6.83 15.05
N GLU A 183 9.03 -7.22 14.89
CA GLU A 183 9.80 -7.88 15.96
C GLU A 183 10.03 -6.97 17.17
N GLN A 184 10.38 -5.70 16.92
CA GLN A 184 10.56 -4.71 17.98
C GLN A 184 9.27 -4.43 18.73
N GLN A 185 8.14 -4.31 18.02
CA GLN A 185 6.82 -4.11 18.65
C GLN A 185 6.41 -5.28 19.53
N LYS A 186 6.64 -6.53 19.09
CA LYS A 186 6.40 -7.73 19.90
C LYS A 186 7.24 -7.73 21.18
N PHE A 187 8.53 -7.40 21.06
CA PHE A 187 9.44 -7.33 22.21
C PHE A 187 9.02 -6.26 23.23
N VAL A 188 8.65 -5.06 22.76
CA VAL A 188 8.14 -3.99 23.62
C VAL A 188 6.82 -4.39 24.30
N HIS A 189 5.92 -5.07 23.58
CA HIS A 189 4.67 -5.57 24.15
C HIS A 189 4.90 -6.64 25.24
N GLU A 190 5.88 -7.54 25.04
CA GLU A 190 6.24 -8.56 26.04
C GLU A 190 6.85 -7.98 27.32
N ILE A 191 7.66 -6.92 27.20
CA ILE A 191 8.27 -6.23 28.36
C ILE A 191 7.25 -5.39 29.14
N SER A 192 6.29 -4.78 28.43
CA SER A 192 5.28 -3.89 29.03
C SER A 192 4.08 -4.61 29.64
N ASN A 193 3.96 -5.93 29.47
CA ASN A 193 2.89 -6.73 30.06
C ASN A 193 3.33 -7.34 31.42
N PRO A 194 2.91 -6.78 32.58
CA PRO A 194 3.38 -7.19 33.90
C PRO A 194 2.95 -8.62 34.31
N SER A 195 2.10 -9.27 33.52
CA SER A 195 1.62 -10.64 33.75
C SER A 195 2.64 -11.74 33.39
N ASN A 196 3.71 -11.43 32.65
CA ASN A 196 4.76 -12.39 32.27
C ASN A 196 6.02 -12.38 33.15
N ARG A 197 6.14 -11.47 34.13
CA ARG A 197 7.30 -11.40 35.05
C ARG A 197 7.36 -12.56 36.07
N SER A 198 6.32 -13.37 36.19
CA SER A 198 6.26 -14.50 37.13
C SER A 198 6.93 -15.78 36.63
N ARG A 199 7.54 -15.79 35.43
CA ARG A 199 8.23 -16.99 34.88
C ARG A 199 9.76 -16.97 34.96
N PHE A 200 10.37 -15.90 35.48
CA PHE A 200 11.84 -15.79 35.57
C PHE A 200 12.40 -15.82 37.01
N PHE A 201 11.53 -15.96 38.01
CA PHE A 201 11.91 -16.26 39.39
C PHE A 201 10.98 -17.34 39.94
N GLY A 202 11.29 -18.60 39.63
CA GLY A 202 10.66 -19.80 40.16
C GLY A 202 11.67 -20.93 40.18
#